data_AF-A0A7C4JSS5-F1
#
_entry.id   AF-A0A7C4JSS5-F1
#
_cell.length_a   1.000
_cell.length_b   1.000
_cell.length_c   1.000
_cell.angle_alpha   90.00
_cell.angle_beta   90.00
_cell.angle_gamma   90.00
#
_symmetry.space_group_name_H-M   'P 1'
#
loop_
_entity.id
_entity.type
_entity.pdbx_description
1 polymer ?
#
loop_
_entity_poly.entity_id
_entity_poly.type
_entity_poly.pdbx_seq_one_letter_code
_entity_poly.pdbx_strand_id
1 'polypeptide(L)' 'MDSTYYACYILYHSNLKPKNLTKLKDFILSCWNSDGGFGRNSQGVSFLESTYHALWILKNFKI' A
#
# COMPACT_ATOMS: atom_id res chain seq x y z
N MET A 1 0.95 -6.59 2.15
CA MET A 1 0.36 -5.27 2.49
C MET A 1 0.88 -4.77 3.83
N ASP A 2 0.64 -5.49 4.93
CA ASP A 2 0.91 -5.01 6.31
C ASP A 2 2.36 -4.59 6.56
N SER A 3 3.34 -5.45 6.25
CA SER A 3 4.76 -5.10 6.41
C SER A 3 5.17 -3.91 5.54
N THR A 4 4.62 -3.81 4.33
CA THR A 4 4.84 -2.69 3.42
C THR A 4 4.30 -1.39 4.00
N TYR A 5 3.10 -1.43 4.59
CA TYR A 5 2.49 -0.28 5.26
C TYR A 5 3.33 0.21 6.43
N TYR A 6 3.71 -0.66 7.37
CA TYR A 6 4.50 -0.24 8.52
C TYR A 6 5.87 0.31 8.12
N ALA A 7 6.53 -0.28 7.13
CA ALA A 7 7.77 0.27 6.57
C ALA A 7 7.55 1.66 5.96
N CYS A 8 6.51 1.82 5.15
CA CYS A 8 6.14 3.11 4.56
C CYS A 8 5.77 4.16 5.61
N TYR A 9 5.07 3.76 6.67
CA TYR A 9 4.69 4.60 7.79
C TYR A 9 5.92 5.15 8.52
N ILE A 10 6.86 4.28 8.87
CA ILE A 10 8.13 4.67 9.51
C ILE A 10 8.93 5.61 8.60
N LEU A 11 9.06 5.28 7.31
CA LEU A 11 9.75 6.13 6.35
C LEU A 11 9.12 7.52 6.27
N TYR A 12 7.80 7.59 6.11
CA TYR A 12 7.07 8.85 6.03
C TYR A 12 7.30 9.73 7.27
N HIS A 13 7.14 9.17 8.47
CA HIS A 13 7.33 9.89 9.73
C HIS A 13 8.80 10.23 10.02
N SER A 14 9.75 9.55 9.36
CA SER A 14 11.17 9.87 9.41
C SER A 14 11.60 10.87 8.32
N ASN A 15 10.66 11.47 7.58
CA ASN A 15 10.93 12.31 6.40
C ASN A 15 11.75 11.62 5.30
N LEU A 16 11.66 10.29 5.22
CA LEU A 16 12.27 9.45 4.19
C LEU A 16 11.22 8.96 3.19
N LYS A 17 11.69 8.41 2.07
CA LYS A 17 10.84 7.83 1.03
C LYS A 17 11.29 6.42 0.65
N PRO A 18 10.37 5.54 0.22
CA PRO A 18 10.70 4.29 -0.40
C PRO A 18 11.65 4.50 -1.60
N LYS A 19 12.65 3.62 -1.72
CA LYS A 19 13.68 3.72 -2.77
C LYS A 19 13.10 3.66 -4.18
N ASN A 20 12.00 2.92 -4.38
CA ASN A 20 11.37 2.76 -5.68
C ASN A 20 9.85 2.92 -5.55
N LEU A 21 9.36 4.12 -5.84
CA LEU A 21 7.95 4.48 -5.76
C LEU A 21 7.10 3.79 -6.83
N THR A 22 7.65 3.54 -8.02
CA THR A 22 6.95 2.81 -9.10
C THR A 22 6.65 1.37 -8.69
N LYS A 23 7.67 0.63 -8.20
CA LYS A 23 7.46 -0.74 -7.72
C LYS A 23 6.51 -0.82 -6.53
N LEU A 24 6.54 0.19 -5.65
CA LEU A 24 5.58 0.29 -4.56
C LEU A 24 4.16 0.45 -5.12
N LYS A 25 3.94 1.39 -6.04
CA LYS A 25 2.65 1.58 -6.70
C LYS A 25 2.16 0.29 -7.37
N ASP A 26 3.01 -0.36 -8.16
CA ASP A 26 2.67 -1.59 -8.87
C ASP A 26 2.24 -2.70 -7.90
N PHE A 27 2.96 -2.85 -6.79
CA PHE A 27 2.59 -3.80 -5.73
C PHE A 27 1.23 -3.45 -5.11
N ILE A 28 1.00 -2.19 -4.72
CA ILE A 28 -0.28 -1.77 -4.11
C ILE A 28 -1.44 -1.99 -5.08
N LEU A 29 -1.29 -1.60 -6.35
CA LEU A 29 -2.32 -1.79 -7.37
C LEU A 29 -2.57 -3.25 -7.72
N SER A 30 -1.55 -4.11 -7.65
CA SER A 30 -1.73 -5.56 -7.83
C SER A 30 -2.62 -6.19 -6.75
N CYS A 31 -2.76 -5.53 -5.60
CA CYS A 31 -3.62 -5.98 -4.50
C CYS A 31 -5.07 -5.46 -4.61
N TRP A 32 -5.41 -4.64 -5.60
CA TRP A 32 -6.77 -4.11 -5.79
C TRP A 32 -7.72 -5.18 -6.33
N ASN A 33 -8.94 -5.21 -5.79
CA ASN A 33 -10.00 -6.13 -6.21
C ASN A 33 -11.18 -5.38 -6.83
N SER A 34 -12.00 -6.09 -7.61
CA SER A 34 -13.17 -5.53 -8.30
C SER A 34 -14.27 -4.98 -7.38
N ASP A 35 -14.24 -5.34 -6.09
CA ASP A 35 -15.11 -4.78 -5.06
C ASP A 35 -14.65 -3.39 -4.55
N GLY A 36 -13.54 -2.87 -5.08
CA GLY A 36 -12.96 -1.59 -4.71
C GLY A 36 -12.03 -1.64 -3.50
N GLY A 37 -11.94 -2.78 -2.82
CA GLY A 37 -11.03 -3.00 -1.71
C GLY A 37 -9.64 -3.49 -2.15
N PHE A 38 -8.77 -3.69 -1.17
CA PHE A 38 -7.44 -4.25 -1.39
C PHE A 38 -7.23 -5.50 -0.53
N GLY A 39 -6.56 -6.50 -1.10
CA GLY A 39 -6.11 -7.69 -0.40
C GLY A 39 -4.73 -7.54 0.26
N ARG A 40 -4.35 -8.55 1.05
CA ARG A 40 -3.04 -8.59 1.70
C ARG A 40 -1.88 -8.85 0.71
N ASN A 41 -2.20 -9.45 -0.43
CA ASN A 41 -1.34 -9.73 -1.58
C ASN A 41 -2.19 -9.72 -2.87
N SER A 42 -1.56 -9.96 -4.03
CA SER A 42 -2.21 -9.83 -5.34
C SER A 42 -3.30 -10.87 -5.68
N GLN A 43 -3.45 -11.91 -4.84
CA GLN A 43 -4.49 -12.92 -4.99
C GLN A 43 -5.41 -12.97 -3.76
N GLY A 44 -5.25 -12.03 -2.83
CA GLY A 44 -6.00 -11.98 -1.59
C GLY A 44 -7.34 -11.29 -1.76
N VAL A 45 -8.35 -11.78 -1.05
CA VAL A 45 -9.64 -11.07 -0.91
C VAL A 45 -9.46 -9.74 -0.17
N SER A 46 -10.41 -8.82 -0.38
CA SER A 46 -10.39 -7.51 0.25
C SER A 46 -10.60 -7.59 1.76
N PHE A 47 -9.81 -6.82 2.50
CA PHE A 47 -10.01 -6.58 3.93
C PHE A 47 -9.99 -5.08 4.21
N LEU A 48 -10.66 -4.66 5.28
CA LEU A 48 -10.73 -3.26 5.68
C LEU A 48 -9.32 -2.71 5.96
N GLU A 49 -8.51 -3.50 6.67
CA GLU A 49 -7.15 -3.15 7.07
C GLU A 49 -6.24 -2.96 5.86
N SER A 50 -6.22 -3.91 4.93
CA SER A 50 -5.40 -3.78 3.71
C SER A 50 -5.88 -2.67 2.78
N THR A 51 -7.19 -2.40 2.76
CA THR A 51 -7.76 -1.25 2.04
C THR A 51 -7.27 0.07 2.64
N TYR A 52 -7.34 0.24 3.96
CA TYR A 52 -6.81 1.41 4.64
C TYR A 52 -5.30 1.57 4.39
N HIS A 53 -4.53 0.49 4.52
CA HIS A 53 -3.09 0.48 4.29
C HIS A 53 -2.74 0.95 2.88
N ALA A 54 -3.39 0.40 1.85
CA ALA A 54 -3.18 0.78 0.46
C ALA A 54 -3.48 2.27 0.22
N LEU A 55 -4.66 2.73 0.63
CA LEU A 55 -5.09 4.12 0.42
C LEU A 55 -4.18 5.11 1.16
N TRP A 56 -3.75 4.77 2.38
CA TRP A 56 -2.80 5.59 3.13
C TRP A 56 -1.48 5.73 2.37
N ILE A 57 -0.95 4.64 1.82
CA ILE A 57 0.30 4.67 1.03
C ILE A 57 0.13 5.53 -0.22
N LEU A 58 -0.89 5.26 -1.04
CA LEU A 58 -1.14 6.00 -2.30
C LEU A 58 -1.28 7.51 -2.03
N LYS A 59 -2.06 7.88 -0.99
CA LYS A 59 -2.27 9.28 -0.60
C LYS A 59 -0.99 9.97 -0.12
N ASN A 60 -0.22 9.33 0.77
CA ASN A 60 0.92 9.98 1.42
C ASN A 60 2.17 10.05 0.54
N PHE A 61 2.34 9.09 -0.38
CA PHE A 61 3.44 9.12 -1.35
C PHE A 61 3.07 9.74 -2.70
N LYS A 62 1.80 10.12 -2.90
CA LYS A 62 1.28 10.71 -4.15
C LYS A 62 1.57 9.84 -5.37
N ILE A 63 1.36 8.53 -5.22
CA ILE A 63 1.57 7.52 -6.27
C ILE A 63 0.26 6.87 -6.68
#